data_AF-T2HQ81-F1
#
_entry.id   AF-T2HQ81-F1
#
_cell.length_a   1.000
_cell.length_b   1.000
_cell.length_c   1.000
_cell.angle_alpha   90.00
_cell.angle_beta   90.00
_cell.angle_gamma   90.00
#
_symmetry.space_group_name_H-M   'P 1'
#
loop_
_entity.id
_entity.type
_entity.pdbx_description
1 polymer ?
#
loop_
_entity_poly.entity_id
_entity_poly.type
_entity_poly.pdbx_seq_one_letter_code
_entity_poly.pdbx_strand_id
1 'polypeptide(L)'
;EQRCIELVIVADHRMYTKYDGDKTEIRSKIYEIANTLNEIFRALHIHVALTGLEIWCSRELSNVTLSADDTLDSFGEWRKRDLLKRKNHDNAQLLTGMIFNENIEGRAYKGSMCDPKRSVGIVRDYRTRPHFVANRMAHELG
;
A
#
# COMPACT_ATOMS: atom_id res chain seq x y z
N GLU A 1 -8.27 20.31 15.02
CA GLU A 1 -8.59 20.10 13.59
C GLU A 1 -8.36 18.62 13.27
N GLN A 2 -9.26 18.01 12.49
CA GLN A 2 -9.11 16.61 12.07
C GLN A 2 -8.22 16.55 10.84
N ARG A 3 -7.15 15.75 10.88
CA ARG A 3 -6.26 15.56 9.73
C ARG A 3 -6.83 14.48 8.81
N CYS A 4 -6.66 14.61 7.51
CA CYS A 4 -7.06 13.59 6.53
C CYS A 4 -5.82 13.05 5.82
N ILE A 5 -5.79 11.75 5.55
CA ILE A 5 -4.82 11.11 4.65
C ILE A 5 -5.60 10.58 3.46
N GLU A 6 -5.40 11.18 2.28
CA GLU A 6 -5.87 10.63 1.01
C GLU A 6 -4.97 9.48 0.60
N LEU A 7 -5.46 8.25 0.80
CA LEU A 7 -4.71 7.02 0.60
C LEU A 7 -5.03 6.39 -0.76
N VAL A 8 -3.99 5.98 -1.48
CA VAL A 8 -4.09 5.05 -2.61
C VAL A 8 -3.48 3.70 -2.22
N ILE A 9 -4.21 2.60 -2.46
CA ILE A 9 -3.66 1.25 -2.29
C ILE A 9 -3.46 0.62 -3.67
N VAL A 10 -2.27 0.09 -3.91
CA VAL A 10 -1.89 -0.59 -5.16
C VAL A 10 -1.63 -2.06 -4.86
N ALA A 11 -2.29 -2.97 -5.58
CA ALA A 11 -2.00 -4.39 -5.56
C ALA A 11 -1.14 -4.76 -6.78
N ASP A 12 0.02 -5.36 -6.53
CA ASP A 12 0.99 -5.72 -7.57
C ASP A 12 0.52 -6.90 -8.45
N HIS A 13 1.28 -7.24 -9.49
CA HIS A 13 0.87 -8.34 -10.38
C HIS A 13 0.90 -9.70 -9.67
N ARG A 14 1.81 -9.87 -8.70
CA ARG A 14 1.85 -11.07 -7.85
C ARG A 14 0.57 -11.24 -7.03
N MET A 15 -0.03 -10.16 -6.53
CA MET A 15 -1.35 -10.22 -5.90
C MET A 15 -2.40 -10.72 -6.88
N TYR A 16 -2.40 -10.23 -8.12
CA TYR A 16 -3.33 -10.70 -9.15
C TYR A 16 -3.18 -12.22 -9.39
N THR A 17 -1.94 -12.73 -9.50
CA THR A 17 -1.68 -14.16 -9.66
C THR A 17 -2.05 -14.97 -8.40
N LYS A 18 -1.72 -14.47 -7.20
CA LYS A 18 -1.96 -15.15 -5.92
C LYS A 18 -3.45 -15.38 -5.61
N TYR A 19 -4.29 -14.51 -6.17
CA TYR A 19 -5.74 -14.54 -6.03
C TYR A 19 -6.41 -15.12 -7.27
N ASP A 20 -5.68 -15.90 -8.08
CA ASP A 20 -6.23 -16.64 -9.22
C ASP A 20 -6.93 -15.72 -10.25
N GLY A 21 -6.48 -14.45 -10.33
CA GLY A 21 -7.07 -13.43 -11.17
C GLY A 21 -8.37 -12.81 -10.64
N ASP A 22 -8.81 -13.17 -9.43
CA ASP A 22 -10.03 -12.64 -8.81
C ASP A 22 -9.83 -11.21 -8.29
N LYS A 23 -10.16 -10.25 -9.16
CA LYS A 23 -10.13 -8.81 -8.82
C LYS A 23 -11.16 -8.44 -7.76
N THR A 24 -12.24 -9.20 -7.62
CA THR A 24 -13.29 -8.91 -6.65
C THR A 24 -12.79 -9.25 -5.25
N GLU A 25 -12.14 -10.40 -5.07
CA GLU A 25 -11.52 -10.79 -3.80
C GLU A 25 -10.44 -9.78 -3.37
N ILE A 26 -9.55 -9.36 -4.30
CA ILE A 26 -8.52 -8.34 -4.03
C ILE A 26 -9.15 -7.01 -3.62
N ARG A 27 -10.20 -6.53 -4.31
CA ARG A 27 -10.88 -5.28 -3.98
C ARG A 27 -11.55 -5.34 -2.61
N SER A 28 -12.27 -6.42 -2.31
CA SER A 28 -12.91 -6.62 -1.00
C SER A 28 -11.88 -6.50 0.12
N LYS A 29 -10.74 -7.17 -0.04
CA LYS A 29 -9.65 -7.10 0.93
C LYS A 29 -9.10 -5.68 1.11
N ILE A 30 -8.89 -4.94 0.03
CA ILE A 30 -8.40 -3.55 0.12
C ILE A 30 -9.41 -2.66 0.85
N TYR A 31 -10.72 -2.84 0.62
CA TYR A 31 -11.75 -2.10 1.35
C TYR A 31 -11.77 -2.46 2.85
N GLU A 32 -11.62 -3.73 3.21
CA GLU A 32 -11.50 -4.17 4.60
C GLU A 32 -10.26 -3.56 5.29
N ILE A 33 -9.12 -3.54 4.60
CA ILE A 33 -7.89 -2.89 5.07
C ILE A 33 -8.13 -1.41 5.30
N ALA A 34 -8.70 -0.69 4.31
CA ALA A 34 -8.96 0.74 4.42
C ALA A 34 -9.92 1.08 5.57
N ASN A 35 -10.98 0.29 5.76
CA ASN A 35 -11.90 0.44 6.89
C ASN A 35 -11.19 0.26 8.22
N THR A 36 -10.32 -0.76 8.32
CA THR A 36 -9.54 -1.04 9.53
C THR A 36 -8.54 0.09 9.82
N LEU A 37 -7.87 0.62 8.79
CA LEU A 37 -6.97 1.78 8.92
C LEU A 37 -7.73 2.99 9.47
N ASN A 38 -8.89 3.31 8.91
CA ASN A 38 -9.69 4.44 9.38
C ASN A 38 -10.09 4.29 10.85
N GLU A 39 -10.45 3.08 11.31
CA GLU A 39 -10.73 2.83 12.73
C GLU A 39 -9.50 3.00 13.62
N ILE A 40 -8.33 2.50 13.20
CA ILE A 40 -7.07 2.64 13.96
C ILE A 40 -6.68 4.12 14.10
N PHE A 41 -6.70 4.86 13.01
CA PHE A 41 -6.26 6.27 12.98
C PHE A 41 -7.27 7.24 13.60
N ARG A 42 -8.54 6.83 13.79
CA ARG A 42 -9.56 7.64 14.47
C ARG A 42 -9.13 8.05 15.88
N ALA A 43 -8.45 7.16 16.61
CA ALA A 43 -7.93 7.46 17.96
C ALA A 43 -6.87 8.58 17.96
N LEU A 44 -6.24 8.85 16.81
CA LEU A 44 -5.24 9.91 16.61
C LEU A 44 -5.83 11.18 15.99
N HIS A 45 -7.16 11.29 15.87
CA HIS A 45 -7.85 12.35 15.15
C HIS A 45 -7.40 12.50 13.68
N ILE A 46 -7.08 11.37 13.05
CA ILE A 46 -6.74 11.27 11.63
C ILE A 46 -7.83 10.45 10.92
N HIS A 47 -8.40 10.98 9.85
CA HIS A 47 -9.29 10.27 8.94
C HIS A 47 -8.46 9.69 7.79
N VAL A 48 -8.57 8.40 7.52
CA VAL A 48 -7.92 7.76 6.36
C VAL A 48 -8.98 7.51 5.31
N ALA A 49 -8.86 8.20 4.18
CA ALA A 49 -9.80 8.09 3.06
C ALA A 49 -9.14 7.32 1.92
N LEU A 50 -9.69 6.15 1.53
CA LEU A 50 -9.25 5.45 0.32
C LEU A 50 -9.76 6.22 -0.90
N THR A 51 -8.89 7.00 -1.54
CA THR A 51 -9.24 7.84 -2.69
C THR A 51 -8.90 7.18 -4.04
N GLY A 52 -8.10 6.11 -4.02
CA GLY A 52 -7.77 5.33 -5.21
C GLY A 52 -7.38 3.88 -4.92
N LEU A 53 -7.65 3.01 -5.88
CA LEU A 53 -7.29 1.60 -5.85
C LEU A 53 -6.80 1.20 -7.23
N GLU A 54 -5.62 0.59 -7.30
CA GLU A 54 -5.05 0.08 -8.55
C GLU A 54 -4.64 -1.39 -8.41
N ILE A 55 -4.91 -2.20 -9.42
CA ILE A 55 -4.48 -3.61 -9.49
C ILE A 55 -3.71 -3.81 -10.78
N TRP A 56 -2.45 -4.22 -10.68
CA TRP A 56 -1.58 -4.47 -11.83
C TRP A 56 -1.89 -5.83 -12.48
N CYS A 57 -2.98 -5.88 -13.24
CA CYS A 57 -3.50 -7.13 -13.80
C CYS A 57 -2.66 -7.71 -14.95
N SER A 58 -1.88 -6.89 -15.64
CA SER A 58 -1.16 -7.31 -16.87
C SER A 58 0.33 -7.51 -16.67
N ARG A 59 0.97 -6.66 -15.87
CA ARG A 59 2.42 -6.71 -15.57
C ARG A 59 2.72 -5.83 -14.36
N GLU A 60 3.89 -6.04 -13.76
CA GLU A 60 4.43 -5.11 -12.76
C GLU A 60 4.73 -3.74 -13.39
N LEU A 61 4.36 -2.65 -12.69
CA LEU A 61 4.66 -1.27 -13.13
C LEU A 61 5.81 -0.64 -12.35
N SER A 62 6.21 -1.21 -11.21
CA SER A 62 7.46 -0.94 -10.51
C SER A 62 8.24 -2.23 -10.29
N ASN A 63 9.54 -2.11 -10.03
CA ASN A 63 10.35 -3.27 -9.71
C ASN A 63 10.04 -3.77 -8.29
N VAL A 64 9.68 -5.05 -8.15
CA VAL A 64 9.41 -5.72 -6.87
C VAL A 64 10.39 -6.87 -6.73
N THR A 65 11.28 -6.77 -5.75
CA THR A 65 12.41 -7.69 -5.53
C THR A 65 12.35 -8.31 -4.14
N LEU A 66 13.29 -9.21 -3.83
CA LEU A 66 13.45 -9.76 -2.47
C LEU A 66 13.93 -8.71 -1.46
N SER A 67 14.53 -7.60 -1.94
CA SER A 67 14.93 -6.46 -1.12
C SER A 67 13.75 -5.53 -0.93
N ALA A 68 13.31 -5.38 0.32
CA ALA A 68 12.24 -4.45 0.67
C ALA A 68 12.64 -2.98 0.40
N ASP A 69 13.92 -2.65 0.59
CA ASP A 69 14.45 -1.31 0.32
C ASP A 69 14.42 -0.97 -1.17
N ASP A 70 14.89 -1.88 -2.03
CA ASP A 70 14.89 -1.65 -3.48
C ASP A 70 13.48 -1.59 -4.04
N THR A 71 12.56 -2.38 -3.46
CA THR A 71 11.14 -2.36 -3.81
C THR A 71 10.49 -1.05 -3.40
N LEU A 72 10.75 -0.58 -2.17
CA LEU A 72 10.22 0.69 -1.65
C LEU A 72 10.71 1.87 -2.49
N ASP A 73 12.00 1.91 -2.83
CA ASP A 73 12.57 2.98 -3.66
C ASP A 73 11.97 2.98 -5.06
N SER A 74 11.88 1.80 -5.68
CA SER A 74 11.29 1.62 -7.01
C SER A 74 9.82 2.02 -7.05
N PHE A 75 9.04 1.66 -6.02
CA PHE A 75 7.64 2.04 -5.89
C PHE A 75 7.46 3.55 -5.68
N GLY A 76 8.32 4.16 -4.85
CA GLY A 76 8.34 5.62 -4.65
C GLY A 76 8.65 6.39 -5.94
N GLU A 77 9.63 5.94 -6.73
CA GLU A 77 9.93 6.52 -8.04
C GLU A 77 8.76 6.37 -9.01
N TRP A 78 8.12 5.21 -9.04
CA TRP A 78 6.91 4.99 -9.84
C TRP A 78 5.77 5.93 -9.42
N ARG A 79 5.50 6.07 -8.11
CA ARG A 79 4.48 6.99 -7.60
C ARG A 79 4.74 8.42 -8.08
N LYS A 80 5.98 8.90 -7.94
CA LYS A 80 6.39 10.25 -8.35
C LYS A 80 6.25 10.47 -9.85
N ARG A 81 6.69 9.51 -10.66
CA ARG A 81 6.79 9.67 -12.12
C ARG A 81 5.51 9.36 -12.88
N ASP A 82 4.62 8.54 -12.31
CA ASP A 82 3.40 8.05 -12.93
C ASP A 82 2.15 8.40 -12.12
N LEU A 83 1.96 7.79 -10.95
CA LEU A 83 0.68 7.84 -10.22
C LEU A 83 0.26 9.28 -9.87
N LEU A 84 1.18 10.10 -9.36
CA LEU A 84 0.90 11.50 -8.99
C LEU A 84 0.55 12.38 -10.19
N LYS A 85 0.88 11.99 -11.43
CA LYS A 85 0.51 12.77 -12.62
C LYS A 85 -0.95 12.60 -13.02
N ARG A 86 -1.59 11.53 -12.56
CA ARG A 86 -2.96 11.15 -12.94
C ARG A 86 -3.93 11.05 -11.78
N LYS A 87 -3.44 11.04 -10.54
CA LYS A 87 -4.26 10.99 -9.33
C LYS A 87 -3.58 11.74 -8.18
N ASN A 88 -4.22 12.80 -7.70
CA ASN A 88 -3.81 13.46 -6.46
C ASN A 88 -4.14 12.58 -5.25
N HIS A 89 -3.19 12.48 -4.31
CA HIS A 89 -3.28 11.73 -3.06
C HIS A 89 -2.06 12.02 -2.16
N ASP A 90 -2.21 11.86 -0.84
CA ASP A 90 -1.17 12.15 0.14
C ASP A 90 -0.17 11.01 0.29
N ASN A 91 -0.64 9.76 0.27
CA ASN A 91 0.16 8.57 0.53
C ASN A 91 -0.26 7.39 -0.36
N ALA A 92 0.70 6.56 -0.78
CA ALA A 92 0.40 5.32 -1.48
C ALA A 92 1.00 4.09 -0.79
N GLN A 93 0.24 3.01 -0.68
CA GLN A 93 0.69 1.75 -0.10
C GLN A 93 0.68 0.64 -1.15
N LEU A 94 1.80 -0.05 -1.33
CA LEU A 94 1.90 -1.24 -2.16
C LEU A 94 1.56 -2.48 -1.33
N LEU A 95 0.52 -3.21 -1.74
CA LEU A 95 0.20 -4.54 -1.25
C LEU A 95 0.77 -5.57 -2.23
N THR A 96 1.70 -6.40 -1.77
CA THR A 96 2.43 -7.33 -2.63
C THR A 96 2.35 -8.77 -2.18
N GLY A 97 2.32 -9.71 -3.13
CA GLY A 97 2.50 -11.13 -2.88
C GLY A 97 3.95 -11.54 -2.56
N MET A 98 4.91 -10.61 -2.62
CA MET A 98 6.34 -10.87 -2.42
C MET A 98 6.64 -11.34 -0.99
N ILE A 99 7.59 -12.27 -0.88
CA ILE A 99 8.21 -12.66 0.38
C ILE A 99 9.60 -12.01 0.40
N PHE A 100 9.75 -10.95 1.19
CA PHE A 100 11.01 -10.23 1.31
C PHE A 100 12.03 -11.03 2.14
N ASN A 101 13.31 -10.69 1.96
CA ASN A 101 14.39 -11.19 2.80
C ASN A 101 14.23 -10.74 4.26
N GLU A 102 14.94 -11.40 5.17
CA GLU A 102 15.03 -11.02 6.59
C GLU A 102 13.69 -11.00 7.35
N ASN A 103 12.68 -11.74 6.84
CA ASN A 103 11.32 -11.74 7.39
C ASN A 103 10.69 -10.33 7.45
N ILE A 104 11.05 -9.46 6.50
CA ILE A 104 10.44 -8.13 6.41
C ILE A 104 9.00 -8.28 5.93
N GLU A 105 8.06 -7.77 6.73
CA GLU A 105 6.62 -7.82 6.43
C GLU A 105 6.07 -6.51 5.86
N GLY A 106 6.84 -5.42 6.00
CA GLY A 106 6.56 -4.13 5.41
C GLY A 106 7.72 -3.16 5.59
N ARG A 107 7.74 -2.09 4.81
CA ARG A 107 8.76 -1.05 4.85
C ARG A 107 8.18 0.29 4.40
N ALA A 108 8.54 1.37 5.08
CA ALA A 108 8.23 2.74 4.69
C ALA A 108 9.36 3.71 5.06
N TYR A 109 9.31 4.91 4.50
CA TYR A 109 10.17 6.02 4.91
C TYR A 109 9.60 6.71 6.15
N LYS A 110 10.46 7.10 7.08
CA LYS A 110 10.05 7.83 8.29
C LYS A 110 9.82 9.31 7.97
N GLY A 111 8.74 9.88 8.54
CA GLY A 111 8.48 11.33 8.50
C GLY A 111 8.34 11.91 7.10
N SER A 112 7.80 11.13 6.16
CA SER A 112 7.76 11.43 4.73
C SER A 112 6.36 11.70 4.19
N MET A 113 5.36 11.82 5.06
CA MET A 113 3.98 12.12 4.64
C MET A 113 3.95 13.34 3.70
N CYS A 114 3.19 13.23 2.61
CA CYS A 114 3.09 14.21 1.52
C CYS A 114 4.35 14.40 0.64
N ASP A 115 5.50 13.79 0.96
CA ASP A 115 6.67 13.80 0.07
C ASP A 115 6.32 13.10 -1.27
N PRO A 116 6.62 13.70 -2.45
CA PRO A 116 6.24 13.13 -3.74
C PRO A 116 6.79 11.74 -4.04
N LYS A 117 7.98 11.40 -3.55
CA LYS A 117 8.58 10.07 -3.71
C LYS A 117 8.36 9.20 -2.48
N ARG A 118 8.60 9.77 -1.30
CA ARG A 118 8.78 9.03 -0.04
C ARG A 118 7.51 8.84 0.76
N SER A 119 6.38 9.48 0.41
CA SER A 119 5.08 9.21 1.04
C SER A 119 4.50 7.89 0.50
N VAL A 120 5.24 6.81 0.76
CA VAL A 120 4.93 5.44 0.34
C VAL A 120 5.30 4.43 1.41
N GLY A 121 4.57 3.33 1.43
CA GLY A 121 4.94 2.11 2.15
C GLY A 121 4.67 0.87 1.28
N ILE A 122 5.30 -0.24 1.65
CA ILE A 122 5.09 -1.55 1.03
C ILE A 122 4.75 -2.55 2.13
N VAL A 123 3.80 -3.45 1.87
CA VAL A 123 3.30 -4.45 2.82
C VAL A 123 3.13 -5.78 2.12
N ARG A 124 3.63 -6.84 2.75
CA ARG A 124 3.40 -8.21 2.31
C ARG A 124 1.97 -8.64 2.62
N ASP A 125 1.34 -9.26 1.63
CA ASP A 125 0.02 -9.82 1.78
C ASP A 125 0.02 -11.20 2.46
N TYR A 126 -0.92 -11.38 3.38
CA TYR A 126 -1.32 -12.68 3.91
C TYR A 126 -2.78 -12.95 3.56
N ARG A 127 -3.03 -13.84 2.59
CA ARG A 127 -4.38 -14.11 2.05
C ARG A 127 -5.40 -14.35 3.16
N THR A 128 -5.05 -15.21 4.12
CA THR A 128 -5.91 -15.65 5.24
C THR A 128 -5.92 -14.72 6.46
N ARG A 129 -5.11 -13.66 6.51
CA ARG A 129 -4.95 -12.79 7.70
C ARG A 129 -5.09 -11.29 7.35
N PRO A 130 -6.26 -10.83 6.88
CA PRO A 130 -6.46 -9.43 6.47
C PRO A 130 -6.23 -8.43 7.60
N HIS A 131 -6.61 -8.75 8.84
CA HIS A 131 -6.37 -7.92 10.03
C HIS A 131 -4.87 -7.69 10.29
N PHE A 132 -4.03 -8.70 10.08
CA PHE A 132 -2.58 -8.59 10.25
C PHE A 132 -1.98 -7.67 9.18
N VAL A 133 -2.42 -7.82 7.94
CA VAL A 133 -2.03 -6.93 6.83
C VAL A 133 -2.44 -5.49 7.12
N ALA A 134 -3.66 -5.26 7.60
CA ALA A 134 -4.13 -3.92 7.95
C ALA A 134 -3.32 -3.30 9.09
N ASN A 135 -3.01 -4.07 10.14
CA ASN A 135 -2.16 -3.60 11.24
C ASN A 135 -0.75 -3.27 10.76
N ARG A 136 -0.17 -4.10 9.87
CA ARG A 136 1.14 -3.81 9.28
C ARG A 136 1.09 -2.56 8.41
N MET A 137 0.06 -2.37 7.59
CA MET A 137 -0.10 -1.16 6.79
C MET A 137 -0.30 0.09 7.67
N ALA A 138 -0.98 -0.04 8.81
CA ALA A 138 -1.09 1.04 9.78
C ALA A 138 0.28 1.40 10.36
N HIS A 139 1.11 0.40 10.66
CA HIS A 139 2.48 0.59 11.13
C HIS A 139 3.36 1.30 10.09
N GLU A 140 3.25 0.96 8.80
CA GLU A 140 4.02 1.62 7.74
C GLU A 140 3.50 3.03 7.41
N LEU A 141 2.25 3.34 7.74
CA LEU A 141 1.65 4.66 7.52
C LEU A 141 1.97 5.65 8.66
N GLY A 142 2.23 5.15 9.88
CA GLY A 142 2.55 5.94 11.07
C GLY A 142 4.03 6.29 11.19
#